data_AF-A0A820B3K6-F1
#
_entry.id   AF-A0A820B3K6-F1
#
_cell.length_a   1.000
_cell.length_b   1.000
_cell.length_c   1.000
_cell.angle_alpha   90.00
_cell.angle_beta   90.00
_cell.angle_gamma   90.00
#
_symmetry.space_group_name_H-M   'P 1'
#
loop_
_entity.id
_entity.type
_entity.pdbx_description
1 polymer ?
#
loop_
_entity_poly.entity_id
_entity_poly.type
_entity_poly.pdbx_seq_one_letter_code
_entity_poly.pdbx_strand_id
1 'polypeptide(L)'
;MRQQLSYTYLIFLVFLSFFGSSNSIIVPLTGHGWTINNNESYFVQSQIPGTIHTILLAANQITEPYWGYNDVNLRYLIYTSWTFRKNFSLTDDFLTLTQFTFHFDQIDTVTNIKLNECFIGQTNSMFIDYTFNVIRTCLQFNNELRIDFESPVMYALNQSRTYNDSVPPDCPPDMQYGECHVQFIRKEPCSFSWDWMRI
;
A
#
# COMPACT_ATOMS: atom_id res chain seq x y z
N MET A 1 31.39 5.99 -72.20
CA MET A 1 31.07 5.81 -70.77
C MET A 1 29.72 6.46 -70.48
N ARG A 2 28.63 5.68 -70.39
CA ARG A 2 27.33 6.11 -69.84
C ARG A 2 26.92 5.06 -68.81
N GLN A 3 26.75 5.48 -67.55
CA GLN A 3 26.45 4.63 -66.41
C GLN A 3 24.97 4.19 -66.42
N GLN A 4 24.73 2.91 -66.13
CA GLN A 4 23.40 2.34 -65.89
C GLN A 4 23.03 2.54 -64.41
N LEU A 5 21.81 3.02 -64.14
CA LEU A 5 21.22 3.11 -62.80
C LEU A 5 20.51 1.79 -62.49
N SER A 6 20.95 1.12 -61.42
CA SER A 6 20.34 -0.11 -60.88
C SER A 6 19.26 0.28 -59.85
N TYR A 7 18.04 -0.20 -60.03
CA TYR A 7 16.94 -0.01 -59.08
C TYR A 7 16.88 -1.20 -58.13
N THR A 8 17.16 -0.95 -56.85
CA THR A 8 17.00 -1.94 -55.77
C THR A 8 15.63 -1.76 -55.14
N TYR A 9 14.76 -2.77 -55.23
CA TYR A 9 13.43 -2.75 -54.60
C TYR A 9 13.56 -3.00 -53.09
N LEU A 10 13.12 -2.02 -52.29
CA LEU A 10 13.04 -2.13 -50.83
C LEU A 10 11.74 -2.88 -50.47
N ILE A 11 11.83 -4.06 -49.88
CA ILE A 11 10.67 -4.80 -49.35
C ILE A 11 10.33 -4.22 -47.97
N PHE A 12 9.18 -3.56 -47.86
CA PHE A 12 8.62 -3.11 -46.59
C PHE A 12 7.89 -4.29 -45.92
N LEU A 13 8.48 -4.86 -44.88
CA LEU A 13 7.80 -5.82 -43.99
C LEU A 13 6.85 -5.05 -43.07
N VAL A 14 5.56 -5.08 -43.39
CA VAL A 14 4.49 -4.58 -42.52
C VAL A 14 4.31 -5.57 -41.38
N PHE A 15 4.85 -5.25 -40.20
CA PHE A 15 4.46 -5.92 -38.96
C PHE A 15 3.02 -5.49 -38.63
N LEU A 16 2.04 -6.33 -38.97
CA LEU A 16 0.70 -6.24 -38.42
C LEU A 16 0.78 -6.63 -36.94
N SER A 17 0.93 -5.65 -36.06
CA SER A 17 0.66 -5.81 -34.65
C SER A 17 -0.84 -6.09 -34.48
N PHE A 18 -1.19 -7.36 -34.27
CA PHE A 18 -2.50 -7.73 -33.76
C PHE A 18 -2.64 -7.10 -32.37
N PHE A 19 -3.30 -5.95 -32.29
CA PHE A 19 -3.85 -5.45 -31.04
C PHE A 19 -5.03 -6.35 -30.68
N GLY A 20 -4.74 -7.47 -30.00
CA GLY A 20 -5.77 -8.23 -29.31
C GLY A 20 -6.36 -7.35 -28.22
N SER A 21 -7.66 -7.06 -28.29
CA SER A 21 -8.41 -6.45 -27.20
C SER A 21 -8.31 -7.37 -25.98
N SER A 22 -7.46 -7.06 -25.01
CA SER A 22 -7.46 -7.78 -23.74
C SER A 22 -8.68 -7.33 -22.96
N ASN A 23 -9.71 -8.17 -22.90
CA ASN A 23 -10.80 -7.97 -21.95
C ASN A 23 -10.22 -8.11 -20.55
N SER A 24 -10.13 -7.01 -19.80
CA SER A 24 -9.78 -7.02 -18.39
C SER A 24 -11.05 -6.99 -17.55
N ILE A 25 -11.12 -7.89 -16.57
CA ILE A 25 -12.17 -7.88 -15.55
C ILE A 25 -11.56 -7.26 -14.30
N ILE A 26 -12.18 -6.19 -13.79
CA ILE A 26 -11.71 -5.49 -12.58
C ILE A 26 -12.68 -5.78 -11.45
N VAL A 27 -12.14 -6.22 -10.31
CA VAL A 27 -12.90 -6.45 -9.08
C VAL A 27 -12.43 -5.42 -8.05
N PRO A 28 -13.19 -4.32 -7.83
CA PRO A 28 -12.81 -3.33 -6.82
C PRO A 28 -12.97 -3.92 -5.41
N LEU A 29 -11.95 -3.76 -4.58
CA LEU A 29 -12.00 -4.17 -3.17
C LEU A 29 -12.19 -3.00 -2.20
N THR A 30 -12.42 -1.79 -2.72
CA THR A 30 -12.78 -0.61 -1.92
C THR A 30 -14.22 -0.73 -1.37
N GLY A 31 -14.55 0.14 -0.43
CA GLY A 31 -15.86 0.17 0.24
C GLY A 31 -15.89 -0.67 1.51
N HIS A 32 -17.08 -1.17 1.86
CA HIS A 32 -17.38 -1.80 3.15
C HIS A 32 -16.87 -3.24 3.29
N GLY A 33 -16.96 -3.79 4.50
CA GLY A 33 -16.70 -5.19 4.80
C GLY A 33 -15.22 -5.50 5.00
N TRP A 34 -14.45 -4.47 5.35
CA TRP A 34 -13.10 -4.64 5.86
C TRP A 34 -13.13 -4.83 7.37
N THR A 35 -12.27 -5.71 7.86
CA THR A 35 -12.06 -5.93 9.30
C THR A 35 -10.66 -5.47 9.67
N ILE A 36 -10.55 -4.58 10.65
CA ILE A 36 -9.30 -3.98 11.13
C ILE A 36 -9.11 -4.35 12.59
N ASN A 37 -7.92 -4.81 12.94
CA ASN A 37 -7.56 -5.14 14.31
C ASN A 37 -6.06 -4.96 14.57
N ASN A 38 -5.69 -4.92 15.84
CA ASN A 38 -4.29 -4.89 16.29
C ASN A 38 -3.88 -6.15 17.07
N ASN A 39 -4.63 -7.26 16.94
CA ASN A 39 -4.50 -8.48 17.75
C ASN A 39 -4.54 -8.27 19.28
N GLU A 40 -5.04 -7.12 19.75
CA GLU A 40 -5.17 -6.79 21.17
C GLU A 40 -6.60 -6.33 21.48
N SER A 41 -6.82 -5.02 21.53
CA SER A 41 -8.04 -4.38 22.02
C SER A 41 -9.01 -3.94 20.92
N TYR A 42 -8.54 -3.77 19.68
CA TYR A 42 -9.37 -3.24 18.60
C TYR A 42 -9.78 -4.34 17.63
N PHE A 43 -11.08 -4.38 17.34
CA PHE A 43 -11.66 -5.16 16.25
C PHE A 43 -12.83 -4.37 15.66
N VAL A 44 -12.65 -3.84 14.45
CA VAL A 44 -13.58 -2.88 13.85
C VAL A 44 -13.94 -3.30 12.43
N GLN A 45 -15.25 -3.22 12.11
CA GLN A 45 -15.72 -3.27 10.74
C GLN A 45 -15.65 -1.87 10.13
N SER A 46 -15.03 -1.72 8.96
CA SER A 46 -14.83 -0.42 8.34
C SER A 46 -15.03 -0.43 6.82
N GLN A 47 -14.79 0.74 6.25
CA GLN A 47 -14.68 0.98 4.82
C GLN A 47 -13.28 1.49 4.48
N ILE A 48 -12.78 1.10 3.30
CA ILE A 48 -11.54 1.63 2.70
C ILE A 48 -11.92 2.44 1.46
N PRO A 49 -11.28 3.60 1.19
CA PRO A 49 -10.10 4.17 1.85
C PRO A 49 -10.35 4.78 3.23
N GLY A 50 -9.33 4.76 4.08
CA GLY A 50 -9.34 5.34 5.43
C GLY A 50 -8.00 5.14 6.15
N THR A 51 -7.78 5.86 7.25
CA THR A 51 -6.63 5.68 8.14
C THR A 51 -7.08 4.99 9.42
N ILE A 52 -6.15 4.46 10.22
CA ILE A 52 -6.49 3.90 11.54
C ILE A 52 -7.28 4.90 12.39
N HIS A 53 -6.83 6.16 12.44
CA HIS A 53 -7.51 7.21 13.20
C HIS A 53 -8.95 7.44 12.72
N THR A 54 -9.17 7.58 11.41
CA THR A 54 -10.53 7.84 10.90
C THR A 54 -11.44 6.61 11.04
N ILE A 55 -10.88 5.40 10.89
CA ILE A 55 -11.61 4.14 11.08
C ILE A 55 -12.05 3.96 12.54
N LEU A 56 -11.14 4.15 13.50
CA LEU A 56 -11.45 4.01 14.92
C LEU A 56 -12.39 5.11 15.40
N LEU A 57 -12.23 6.34 14.90
CA LEU A 57 -13.12 7.46 15.22
C LEU A 57 -14.54 7.18 14.73
N ALA A 58 -14.70 6.73 13.48
CA ALA A 58 -16.02 6.38 12.93
C ALA A 58 -16.70 5.22 13.70
N ALA A 59 -15.90 4.34 14.32
CA ALA A 59 -16.38 3.26 15.17
C ALA A 59 -16.56 3.66 16.65
N ASN A 60 -16.39 4.95 16.98
CA ASN A 60 -16.43 5.49 18.34
C ASN A 60 -15.49 4.76 19.33
N GLN A 61 -14.36 4.27 18.84
CA GLN A 61 -13.35 3.55 19.63
C GLN A 61 -12.26 4.48 20.19
N ILE A 62 -12.13 5.68 19.62
CA ILE A 62 -11.24 6.73 20.10
C ILE A 62 -11.99 8.05 20.13
N THR A 63 -11.48 8.99 20.91
CA THR A 63 -11.92 10.38 20.91
C THR A 63 -11.39 11.12 19.68
N GLU A 64 -11.99 12.27 19.36
CA GLU A 64 -11.54 13.16 18.28
C GLU A 64 -10.02 13.44 18.38
N PRO A 65 -9.20 13.01 17.40
CA PRO A 65 -7.75 13.14 17.46
C PRO A 65 -7.26 14.58 17.64
N TYR A 66 -7.98 15.57 17.09
CA TYR A 66 -7.58 16.97 17.20
C TYR A 66 -8.03 17.67 18.50
N TRP A 67 -8.72 16.96 19.39
CA TRP A 67 -9.22 17.56 20.62
C TRP A 67 -8.24 17.43 21.78
N GLY A 68 -7.89 18.55 22.40
CA GLY A 68 -7.08 18.58 23.62
C GLY A 68 -5.65 18.06 23.40
N TYR A 69 -5.27 17.02 24.17
CA TYR A 69 -3.94 16.39 24.14
C TYR A 69 -3.99 14.98 23.51
N ASN A 70 -4.91 14.78 22.56
CA ASN A 70 -5.11 13.47 21.95
C ASN A 70 -4.00 13.07 20.98
N ASP A 71 -3.19 14.02 20.51
CA ASP A 71 -1.88 13.74 19.90
C ASP A 71 -1.03 12.85 20.83
N VAL A 72 -0.93 13.22 22.12
CA VAL A 72 -0.19 12.41 23.10
C VAL A 72 -0.97 11.18 23.56
N ASN A 73 -2.28 11.33 23.85
CA ASN A 73 -3.07 10.23 24.42
C ASN A 73 -3.33 9.08 23.43
N LEU A 74 -3.39 9.38 22.13
CA LEU A 74 -3.62 8.40 21.07
C LEU A 74 -2.33 7.97 20.37
N ARG A 75 -1.19 8.51 20.78
CA ARG A 75 0.13 8.22 20.19
C ARG A 75 0.47 6.74 20.09
N TYR A 76 -0.01 5.93 21.02
CA TYR A 76 0.23 4.48 20.98
C TYR A 76 -0.26 3.85 19.67
N LEU A 77 -1.29 4.41 19.01
CA LEU A 77 -1.84 3.89 17.74
C LEU A 77 -0.79 3.83 16.63
N ILE A 78 0.16 4.78 16.58
CA ILE A 78 1.23 4.81 15.56
C ILE A 78 2.40 3.89 15.90
N TYR A 79 2.50 3.40 17.14
CA TYR A 79 3.45 2.36 17.56
C TYR A 79 2.90 0.94 17.40
N THR A 80 1.59 0.82 17.19
CA THR A 80 0.89 -0.45 17.03
C THR A 80 0.95 -0.94 15.58
N SER A 81 1.12 -2.26 15.41
CA SER A 81 0.94 -2.93 14.12
C SER A 81 -0.53 -3.28 13.89
N TRP A 82 -0.99 -3.19 12.64
CA TRP A 82 -2.40 -3.35 12.30
C TRP A 82 -2.61 -4.39 11.21
N THR A 83 -3.66 -5.20 11.35
CA THR A 83 -4.06 -6.17 10.33
C THR A 83 -5.40 -5.77 9.73
N PHE A 84 -5.41 -5.58 8.41
CA PHE A 84 -6.60 -5.35 7.59
C PHE A 84 -6.97 -6.64 6.88
N ARG A 85 -8.25 -7.02 6.93
CA ARG A 85 -8.79 -8.21 6.25
C ARG A 85 -10.00 -7.89 5.42
N LYS A 86 -10.10 -8.54 4.26
CA LYS A 86 -11.26 -8.43 3.36
C LYS A 86 -11.58 -9.79 2.76
N ASN A 87 -12.81 -10.23 2.99
CA ASN A 87 -13.36 -11.36 2.25
C ASN A 87 -14.05 -10.86 0.99
N PHE A 88 -13.81 -11.54 -0.13
CA PHE A 88 -14.43 -11.24 -1.42
C PHE A 88 -14.56 -12.51 -2.27
N SER A 89 -15.52 -12.49 -3.20
CA SER A 89 -15.75 -13.61 -4.10
C SER A 89 -15.41 -13.22 -5.54
N LEU A 90 -14.91 -14.18 -6.31
CA LEU A 90 -14.58 -14.03 -7.72
C LEU A 90 -15.55 -14.87 -8.55
N THR A 91 -15.90 -14.37 -9.74
CA THR A 91 -16.74 -15.11 -10.68
C THR A 91 -15.93 -16.21 -11.38
N ASP A 92 -16.63 -17.24 -11.88
CA ASP A 92 -15.99 -18.28 -12.70
C ASP A 92 -15.28 -17.67 -13.91
N ASP A 93 -15.90 -16.68 -14.57
CA ASP A 93 -15.30 -15.95 -15.70
C ASP A 93 -13.94 -15.34 -15.33
N PHE A 94 -13.83 -14.68 -14.16
CA PHE A 94 -12.56 -14.15 -13.68
C PHE A 94 -11.53 -15.26 -13.52
N LEU A 95 -11.92 -16.37 -12.89
CA LEU A 95 -11.03 -17.50 -12.59
C LEU A 95 -10.56 -18.29 -13.83
N THR A 96 -11.15 -18.07 -15.01
CA THR A 96 -10.71 -18.64 -16.30
C THR A 96 -9.62 -17.83 -17.01
N LEU A 97 -9.33 -16.62 -16.53
CA LEU A 97 -8.27 -15.78 -17.09
C LEU A 97 -6.88 -16.41 -16.90
N THR A 98 -5.92 -15.96 -17.70
CA THR A 98 -4.54 -16.48 -17.68
C THR A 98 -3.56 -15.60 -16.90
N GLN A 99 -3.93 -14.35 -16.64
CA GLN A 99 -3.12 -13.37 -15.93
C GLN A 99 -3.95 -12.69 -14.85
N PHE A 100 -3.36 -12.59 -13.66
CA PHE A 100 -3.99 -11.99 -12.50
C PHE A 100 -3.04 -11.00 -11.87
N THR A 101 -3.53 -9.81 -11.61
CA THR A 101 -2.78 -8.79 -10.89
C THR A 101 -3.60 -8.29 -9.71
N PHE A 102 -2.89 -7.94 -8.64
CA PHE A 102 -3.44 -7.24 -7.50
C PHE A 102 -2.84 -5.84 -7.46
N HIS A 103 -3.68 -4.81 -7.40
CA HIS A 103 -3.25 -3.43 -7.54
C HIS A 103 -3.67 -2.57 -6.35
N PHE A 104 -2.75 -1.73 -5.88
CA PHE A 104 -3.02 -0.64 -4.96
C PHE A 104 -2.63 0.68 -5.64
N ASP A 105 -3.58 1.62 -5.72
CA ASP A 105 -3.29 3.00 -6.15
C ASP A 105 -2.40 3.71 -5.11
N GLN A 106 -2.67 3.46 -3.82
CA GLN A 106 -1.91 4.00 -2.70
C GLN A 106 -2.03 3.10 -1.47
N ILE A 107 -0.93 2.97 -0.72
CA ILE A 107 -0.89 2.23 0.55
C ILE A 107 0.14 2.86 1.49
N ASP A 108 -0.27 3.19 2.71
CA ASP A 108 0.53 3.92 3.68
C ASP A 108 0.88 3.01 4.89
N THR A 109 2.09 2.48 5.00
CA THR A 109 3.21 2.54 4.05
C THR A 109 3.87 1.17 3.94
N VAL A 110 4.28 0.62 5.08
CA VAL A 110 5.03 -0.65 5.16
C VAL A 110 4.08 -1.78 5.45
N THR A 111 3.96 -2.73 4.52
CA THR A 111 3.02 -3.84 4.66
C THR A 111 3.57 -5.18 4.18
N ASN A 112 3.02 -6.25 4.73
CA ASN A 112 3.06 -7.60 4.18
C ASN A 112 1.67 -7.98 3.69
N ILE A 113 1.56 -8.45 2.45
CA ILE A 113 0.27 -8.75 1.83
C ILE A 113 0.17 -10.23 1.53
N LYS A 114 -0.93 -10.83 1.99
CA LYS A 114 -1.29 -12.22 1.74
C LYS A 114 -2.68 -12.32 1.12
N LEU A 115 -2.80 -13.18 0.13
CA LEU A 115 -4.06 -13.58 -0.47
C LEU A 115 -4.26 -15.06 -0.23
N ASN A 116 -5.26 -15.39 0.59
CA ASN A 116 -5.39 -16.72 1.21
C ASN A 116 -4.06 -17.10 1.88
N GLU A 117 -3.54 -18.30 1.60
CA GLU A 117 -2.26 -18.78 2.12
C GLU A 117 -1.04 -18.29 1.32
N CYS A 118 -1.25 -17.52 0.24
CA CYS A 118 -0.16 -17.02 -0.60
C CYS A 118 0.33 -15.64 -0.16
N PHE A 119 1.63 -15.50 0.02
CA PHE A 119 2.27 -14.19 0.08
C PHE A 119 2.37 -13.58 -1.32
N ILE A 120 1.84 -12.37 -1.50
CA ILE A 120 1.81 -11.71 -2.82
C ILE A 120 2.77 -10.52 -2.91
N GLY A 121 3.21 -9.94 -1.79
CA GLY A 121 4.22 -8.89 -1.82
C GLY A 121 4.34 -8.07 -0.53
N GLN A 122 5.25 -7.10 -0.58
CA GLN A 122 5.45 -6.09 0.46
C GLN A 122 5.39 -4.70 -0.15
N THR A 123 5.09 -3.73 0.70
CA THR A 123 5.13 -2.30 0.36
C THR A 123 6.02 -1.57 1.33
N ASN A 124 6.58 -0.44 0.92
CA ASN A 124 7.46 0.39 1.74
C ASN A 124 7.44 1.88 1.36
N SER A 125 6.52 2.31 0.48
CA SER A 125 6.43 3.69 0.00
C SER A 125 4.98 4.11 -0.21
N MET A 126 4.57 5.19 0.44
CA MET A 126 3.23 5.79 0.32
C MET A 126 2.99 6.48 -1.04
N PHE A 127 4.06 6.74 -1.80
CA PHE A 127 4.04 7.65 -2.94
C PHE A 127 3.99 6.98 -4.32
N ILE A 128 3.93 5.65 -4.36
CA ILE A 128 3.89 4.89 -5.61
C ILE A 128 2.72 3.91 -5.56
N ASP A 129 2.24 3.54 -6.73
CA ASP A 129 1.33 2.43 -6.88
C ASP A 129 2.09 1.10 -6.75
N TYR A 130 1.34 0.04 -6.41
CA TYR A 130 1.88 -1.31 -6.34
C TYR A 130 1.02 -2.25 -7.18
N THR A 131 1.66 -2.98 -8.09
CA THR A 131 1.02 -4.06 -8.85
C THR A 131 1.76 -5.36 -8.61
N PHE A 132 1.07 -6.35 -8.05
CA PHE A 132 1.60 -7.68 -7.79
C PHE A 132 1.00 -8.69 -8.76
N ASN A 133 1.83 -9.53 -9.37
CA ASN A 133 1.34 -10.69 -10.11
C ASN A 133 0.83 -11.74 -9.13
N VAL A 134 -0.39 -12.22 -9.34
CA VAL A 134 -1.01 -13.25 -8.52
C VAL A 134 -0.99 -14.58 -9.27
N ILE A 135 -0.48 -15.62 -8.63
CA ILE A 135 -0.49 -16.96 -9.22
C ILE A 135 -1.92 -17.51 -9.12
N ARG A 136 -2.42 -18.11 -10.21
CA ARG A 136 -3.79 -18.67 -10.28
C ARG A 136 -4.14 -19.58 -9.09
N THR A 137 -3.19 -20.36 -8.58
CA THR A 137 -3.39 -21.28 -7.45
C THR A 137 -3.68 -20.57 -6.12
N CYS A 138 -3.34 -19.29 -6.01
CA CYS A 138 -3.66 -18.46 -4.85
C CYS A 138 -5.13 -17.99 -4.86
N LEU A 139 -5.83 -18.11 -5.99
CA LEU A 139 -7.20 -17.64 -6.16
C LEU A 139 -8.21 -18.78 -6.06
N GLN A 140 -9.26 -18.52 -5.31
CA GLN A 140 -10.41 -19.38 -5.09
C GLN A 140 -11.70 -18.65 -5.45
N PHE A 141 -12.85 -19.32 -5.37
CA PHE A 141 -14.14 -18.64 -5.51
C PHE A 141 -14.35 -17.64 -4.37
N ASN A 142 -14.06 -18.03 -3.12
CA ASN A 142 -14.06 -17.14 -1.95
C ASN A 142 -12.61 -16.92 -1.51
N ASN A 143 -12.22 -15.66 -1.32
CA ASN A 143 -10.86 -15.29 -0.98
C ASN A 143 -10.85 -14.41 0.26
N GLU A 144 -9.78 -14.55 1.03
CA GLU A 144 -9.40 -13.61 2.08
C GLU A 144 -8.14 -12.85 1.64
N LEU A 145 -8.23 -11.53 1.57
CA LEU A 145 -7.07 -10.65 1.50
C LEU A 145 -6.70 -10.22 2.93
N ARG A 146 -5.43 -10.37 3.29
CA ARG A 146 -4.85 -9.92 4.54
C ARG A 146 -3.68 -8.98 4.26
N ILE A 147 -3.71 -7.80 4.88
CA ILE A 147 -2.65 -6.80 4.81
C ILE A 147 -2.19 -6.52 6.23
N ASP A 148 -0.95 -6.88 6.54
CA ASP A 148 -0.33 -6.63 7.84
C ASP A 148 0.57 -5.38 7.73
N PHE A 149 0.16 -4.30 8.38
CA PHE A 149 0.89 -3.04 8.48
C PHE A 149 1.86 -3.10 9.67
N GLU A 150 3.10 -2.70 9.42
CA GLU A 150 4.08 -2.42 10.47
C GLU A 150 3.90 -0.97 10.97
N SER A 151 4.20 -0.73 12.26
CA SER A 151 4.28 0.63 12.78
C SER A 151 5.29 1.47 11.98
N PRO A 152 4.91 2.65 11.46
CA PRO A 152 5.83 3.49 10.70
C PRO A 152 6.99 4.00 11.56
N VAL A 153 6.74 4.28 12.85
CA VAL A 153 7.76 4.76 13.78
C VAL A 153 8.79 3.65 14.07
N MET A 154 8.30 2.44 14.36
CA MET A 154 9.19 1.30 14.63
C MET A 154 9.98 0.89 13.39
N TYR A 155 9.36 0.92 12.21
CA TYR A 155 10.05 0.67 10.95
C TYR A 155 11.17 1.69 10.71
N ALA A 156 10.87 3.00 10.83
CA ALA A 156 11.85 4.06 10.64
C ALA A 156 13.05 3.94 11.59
N LEU A 157 12.79 3.65 12.87
CA LEU A 157 13.82 3.38 13.88
C LEU A 157 14.66 2.14 13.54
N ASN A 158 14.04 1.07 13.05
CA ASN A 158 14.78 -0.14 12.66
C ASN A 158 15.65 0.12 11.43
N GLN A 159 15.14 0.84 10.43
CA GLN A 159 15.92 1.23 9.25
C GLN A 159 17.12 2.10 9.65
N SER A 160 16.94 3.08 10.55
CA SER A 160 18.04 3.94 11.00
C SER A 160 19.16 3.15 11.69
N ARG A 161 18.82 2.11 12.47
CA ARG A 161 19.80 1.22 13.11
C ARG A 161 20.58 0.35 12.14
N THR A 162 20.01 0.02 10.98
CA THR A 162 20.67 -0.80 9.96
C THR A 162 21.51 0.00 8.98
N TYR A 163 21.32 1.32 8.96
CA TYR A 163 22.06 2.20 8.08
C TYR A 163 23.42 2.54 8.70
N ASN A 164 24.49 2.44 7.90
CA ASN A 164 25.86 2.53 8.43
C ASN A 164 26.34 3.95 8.70
N ASP A 165 25.59 4.97 8.27
CA ASP A 165 25.96 6.37 8.37
C ASP A 165 24.88 7.18 9.12
N SER A 166 25.26 8.37 9.62
CA SER A 166 24.29 9.30 10.22
C SER A 166 23.54 10.07 9.14
N VAL A 167 22.21 10.14 9.26
CA VAL A 167 21.34 10.93 8.37
C VAL A 167 20.53 11.90 9.24
N PRO A 168 21.06 13.09 9.56
CA PRO A 168 20.36 14.05 10.40
C PRO A 168 19.18 14.74 9.68
N PRO A 169 18.22 15.30 10.44
CA PRO A 169 18.10 15.22 11.90
C PRO A 169 17.57 13.85 12.35
N ASP A 170 18.05 13.35 13.50
CA ASP A 170 17.54 12.10 14.06
C ASP A 170 16.12 12.24 14.62
N CYS A 171 15.85 13.34 15.33
CA CYS A 171 14.56 13.65 15.91
C CYS A 171 14.16 15.11 15.65
N PRO A 172 12.86 15.43 15.59
CA PRO A 172 12.38 16.80 15.56
C PRO A 172 12.63 17.50 16.92
N PRO A 173 12.57 18.84 16.98
CA PRO A 173 12.62 19.58 18.24
C PRO A 173 11.51 19.15 19.21
N ASP A 174 11.83 19.05 20.51
CA ASP A 174 10.90 18.59 21.56
C ASP A 174 9.56 19.33 21.57
N MET A 175 9.54 20.63 21.21
CA MET A 175 8.32 21.44 21.15
C MET A 175 7.29 20.96 20.12
N GLN A 176 7.72 20.17 19.12
CA GLN A 176 6.82 19.59 18.11
C GLN A 176 6.12 18.33 18.62
N TYR A 177 6.58 17.76 19.74
CA TYR A 177 6.08 16.47 20.25
C TYR A 177 6.04 15.41 19.13
N GLY A 178 7.09 15.37 18.30
CA GLY A 178 7.14 14.53 17.10
C GLY A 178 7.82 13.19 17.30
N GLU A 179 7.90 12.45 16.21
CA GLU A 179 8.55 11.14 16.16
C GLU A 179 9.85 11.21 15.35
N CYS A 180 10.80 10.34 15.69
CA CYS A 180 12.15 10.36 15.13
C CYS A 180 12.26 9.57 13.81
N HIS A 181 13.36 9.79 13.10
CA HIS A 181 13.83 8.99 11.96
C HIS A 181 12.94 8.99 10.71
N VAL A 182 12.09 10.01 10.52
CA VAL A 182 11.20 10.15 9.35
C VAL A 182 11.92 10.02 8.00
N GLN A 183 13.20 10.41 7.93
CA GLN A 183 14.07 10.29 6.76
C GLN A 183 14.31 8.84 6.31
N PHE A 184 14.05 7.85 7.16
CA PHE A 184 14.23 6.43 6.88
C PHE A 184 12.96 5.72 6.40
N ILE A 185 11.85 6.44 6.18
CA ILE A 185 10.60 5.89 5.65
C ILE A 185 10.07 6.74 4.49
N ARG A 186 9.59 6.09 3.42
CA ARG A 186 8.96 6.76 2.27
C ARG A 186 7.48 7.05 2.56
N LYS A 187 7.25 7.90 3.56
CA LYS A 187 5.93 8.38 4.02
C LYS A 187 5.91 9.91 4.04
N GLU A 188 4.73 10.51 4.05
CA GLU A 188 4.54 11.96 4.26
C GLU A 188 5.38 12.46 5.45
N PRO A 189 6.36 13.37 5.27
CA PRO A 189 7.26 13.73 6.36
C PRO A 189 6.59 14.43 7.55
N CYS A 190 5.60 15.29 7.31
CA CYS A 190 4.87 15.97 8.39
C CYS A 190 3.95 15.02 9.19
N SER A 191 3.77 13.78 8.75
CA SER A 191 3.16 12.71 9.57
C SER A 191 4.10 12.16 10.65
N PHE A 192 5.21 12.84 10.94
CA PHE A 192 6.03 12.65 12.14
C PHE A 192 6.05 13.92 13.02
N SER A 193 5.12 14.86 12.78
CA SER A 193 5.04 16.26 13.28
C SER A 193 5.68 17.31 12.37
N TRP A 194 5.36 18.57 12.64
CA TRP A 194 5.99 19.75 12.06
C TRP A 194 5.85 20.98 12.98
N ASP A 195 6.45 22.11 12.64
CA ASP A 195 6.34 23.36 13.43
C ASP A 195 4.91 23.93 13.54
N TRP A 196 3.98 23.45 12.73
CA TRP A 196 2.55 23.81 12.74
C TRP A 196 1.61 22.67 13.16
N MET A 197 2.13 21.47 13.49
CA MET A 197 1.31 20.31 13.88
C MET A 197 2.06 19.33 14.78
N ARG A 198 1.38 18.85 15.83
CA ARG A 198 1.84 17.74 16.68
C ARG A 198 1.21 16.42 16.23
N ILE A 199 1.80 15.30 16.65
CA ILE A 199 1.31 13.95 16.32
C ILE A 199 1.01 13.08 17.53
#